data_AF-A0A662VM49-F1
#
_entry.id   AF-A0A662VM49-F1
#
_cell.length_a   1.000
_cell.length_b   1.000
_cell.length_c   1.000
_cell.angle_alpha   90.00
_cell.angle_beta   90.00
_cell.angle_gamma   90.00
#
_symmetry.space_group_name_H-M   'P 1'
#
loop_
_entity.id
_entity.type
_entity.pdbx_description
1 polymer ?
#
loop_
_entity_poly.entity_id
_entity_poly.type
_entity_poly.pdbx_seq_one_letter_code
_entity_poly.pdbx_strand_id
1 'polypeptide(L)' 'MIVLLHGDLLEAKADVLVNPVNTKGVMGKGIARQFKQRFPRMYESYRRACLRG' A
#
# COMPACT_ATOMS: atom_id res chain seq x y z
N MET A 1 21.22 -8.80 -0.90
CA MET A 1 20.87 -9.65 -2.06
C MET A 1 19.55 -9.14 -2.61
N ILE A 2 19.42 -8.99 -3.93
CA ILE A 2 18.16 -8.60 -4.58
C ILE A 2 17.67 -9.80 -5.39
N VAL A 3 16.40 -10.17 -5.22
CA VAL A 3 15.76 -11.26 -5.96
C VAL A 3 14.57 -10.72 -6.74
N LEU A 4 14.43 -11.14 -8.00
CA LEU A 4 13.27 -10.84 -8.82
C LEU A 4 12.30 -12.02 -8.73
N LEU A 5 11.10 -11.76 -8.23
CA LEU A 5 10.05 -12.76 -8.04
C LEU A 5 8.80 -12.34 -8.80
N HIS A 6 7.99 -13.32 -9.21
CA HIS A 6 6.70 -13.08 -9.84
C HIS A 6 5.60 -13.71 -8.98
N GLY A 7 4.52 -12.97 -8.73
CA GLY A 7 3.41 -13.39 -7.86
C GLY A 7 2.62 -12.21 -7.33
N ASP A 8 1.81 -12.46 -6.30
CA ASP A 8 1.08 -11.41 -5.59
C ASP A 8 1.96 -10.84 -4.45
N LEU A 9 2.21 -9.54 -4.50
CA LEU A 9 2.97 -8.81 -3.48
C LEU A 9 2.32 -8.93 -2.08
N LEU A 10 0.99 -9.01 -2.00
CA LEU A 10 0.26 -9.05 -0.73
C LEU A 10 0.39 -10.36 0.03
N GLU A 11 0.82 -11.43 -0.66
CA GLU A 11 1.05 -12.75 -0.08
C GLU A 11 2.55 -13.04 0.14
N ALA A 12 3.41 -12.04 -0.08
CA ALA A 12 4.85 -12.17 0.12
C ALA A 12 5.17 -12.42 1.60
N LYS A 13 6.00 -13.43 1.87
CA LYS A 13 6.53 -13.74 3.20
C LYS A 13 7.69 -12.78 3.52
N ALA A 14 7.34 -11.55 3.87
CA ALA A 14 8.28 -10.48 4.23
C ALA A 14 7.76 -9.71 5.45
N ASP A 15 8.68 -9.13 6.23
CA ASP A 15 8.32 -8.35 7.41
C ASP A 15 7.61 -7.04 7.06
N VAL A 16 7.88 -6.49 5.87
CA VAL A 16 7.34 -5.21 5.40
C VAL A 16 6.96 -5.30 3.93
N LEU A 17 5.80 -4.72 3.59
CA LEU A 17 5.34 -4.53 2.22
C LEU A 17 5.33 -3.05 1.86
N VAL A 18 5.80 -2.72 0.65
CA VAL A 18 5.84 -1.33 0.16
C VAL A 18 4.68 -1.08 -0.78
N ASN A 19 3.86 -0.08 -0.47
CA ASN A 19 2.72 0.33 -1.29
C ASN A 19 3.02 1.65 -2.02
N PRO A 20 3.06 1.69 -3.36
CA PRO A 20 3.18 2.93 -4.11
C PRO A 20 1.87 3.74 -4.05
N VAL A 21 1.97 5.00 -3.61
CA VAL A 21 0.84 5.90 -3.35
C VAL A 21 1.04 7.26 -3.99
N ASN A 22 -0.02 8.08 -4.03
CA ASN A 22 0.08 9.51 -4.30
C ASN A 22 0.15 10.31 -3.00
N THR A 23 0.12 11.64 -3.09
CA THR A 23 0.14 12.55 -1.93
C THR A 23 -1.23 13.20 -1.66
N LYS A 24 -2.29 12.78 -2.37
CA LYS A 24 -3.64 13.36 -2.30
C LYS A 24 -4.61 12.53 -1.45
N GLY A 25 -4.14 11.49 -0.75
CA GLY A 25 -4.97 10.68 0.13
C GLY A 25 -5.91 9.69 -0.59
N VAL A 26 -5.69 9.44 -1.89
CA VAL A 26 -6.55 8.57 -2.70
C VAL A 26 -5.86 7.24 -3.00
N MET A 27 -6.56 6.12 -2.84
CA MET A 27 -6.10 4.79 -3.27
C MET A 27 -7.22 4.13 -4.10
N GLY A 28 -7.39 4.59 -5.34
CA GLY A 28 -8.57 4.28 -6.17
C GLY A 28 -8.40 3.14 -7.19
N LYS A 29 -7.17 2.76 -7.54
CA LYS A 29 -6.89 1.72 -8.55
C LYS A 29 -5.56 1.01 -8.30
N GLY A 30 -5.32 -0.05 -9.07
CA GLY A 30 -4.09 -0.83 -9.03
C GLY A 30 -3.80 -1.42 -7.65
N ILE A 31 -2.51 -1.62 -7.35
CA ILE A 31 -2.06 -2.21 -6.09
C ILE A 31 -2.48 -1.39 -4.86
N ALA A 32 -2.50 -0.05 -4.96
CA ALA A 32 -2.94 0.80 -3.86
C ALA A 32 -4.40 0.54 -3.43
N ARG A 33 -5.30 0.26 -4.39
CA ARG A 33 -6.69 -0.13 -4.07
C ARG A 33 -6.72 -1.47 -3.32
N GLN A 34 -5.90 -2.43 -3.71
CA GLN A 34 -5.81 -3.73 -3.04
C GLN A 34 -5.28 -3.56 -1.60
N PHE A 35 -4.24 -2.74 -1.40
CA PHE A 35 -3.76 -2.37 -0.05
C PHE A 35 -4.85 -1.69 0.79
N LYS A 36 -5.64 -0.77 0.22
CA LYS A 36 -6.77 -0.13 0.91
C LYS A 36 -7.82 -1.15 1.37
N GLN A 37 -8.15 -2.13 0.52
CA GLN A 37 -9.13 -3.17 0.83
C GLN A 37 -8.60 -4.16 1.88
N ARG A 38 -7.33 -4.58 1.76
CA ARG A 38 -6.69 -5.56 2.66
C ARG A 38 -6.32 -4.97 4.02
N PHE A 39 -5.88 -3.71 4.06
CA PHE A 39 -5.37 -3.02 5.25
C PHE A 39 -6.09 -1.66 5.48
N PRO A 40 -7.40 -1.66 5.79
CA PRO A 40 -8.19 -0.43 5.89
C PRO A 40 -7.68 0.54 6.98
N ARG A 41 -7.14 0.03 8.10
CA ARG A 41 -6.55 0.88 9.16
C ARG A 41 -5.29 1.62 8.70
N MET A 42 -4.48 1.00 7.85
CA MET A 42 -3.33 1.65 7.22
C MET A 42 -3.80 2.76 6.28
N TYR A 43 -4.82 2.50 5.46
CA TYR A 43 -5.39 3.52 4.58
C TYR A 43 -5.91 4.74 5.34
N GLU A 44 -6.62 4.54 6.46
CA GLU A 44 -7.07 5.66 7.30
C GLU A 44 -5.90 6.48 7.85
N SER A 45 -4.82 5.82 8.27
CA SER A 45 -3.62 6.49 8.77
C SER A 45 -2.93 7.30 7.66
N TYR A 46 -2.78 6.72 6.47
CA TYR A 46 -2.27 7.39 5.28
C TYR A 46 -3.13 8.60 4.90
N ARG A 47 -4.46 8.44 4.82
CA ARG A 47 -5.38 9.52 4.44
C ARG A 47 -5.30 10.69 5.42
N ARG A 48 -5.27 10.41 6.72
CA ARG A 48 -5.06 11.45 7.74
C ARG A 48 -3.71 12.15 7.59
N ALA A 49 -2.65 11.42 7.25
CA ALA A 49 -1.34 12.01 7.02
C ALA A 49 -1.36 12.97 5.81
N CYS A 50 -1.99 12.58 4.70
CA CYS A 50 -2.15 13.46 3.53
C CYS A 50 -3.00 14.71 3.81
N LEU A 51 -3.94 14.66 4.76
CA LEU A 51 -4.77 15.83 5.12
C LEU A 51 -4.07 16.81 6.05
N ARG A 52 -2.96 16.42 6.69
CA ARG A 52 -2.20 17.27 7.63
C ARG A 52 -1.07 18.05 6.97
N GLY A 53 -0.73 17.75 5.71
CA GLY A 53 0.29 18.45 4.93
C GLY A 53 -0.36 19.30 3.85
#